data_AF-A0A9Q8L5J0-F1
#
_entry.id   AF-A0A9Q8L5J0-F1
#
_cell.length_a   1.000
_cell.length_b   1.000
_cell.length_c   1.000
_cell.angle_alpha   90.00
_cell.angle_beta   90.00
_cell.angle_gamma   90.00
#
_symmetry.space_group_name_H-M   'P 1'
#
loop_
_entity.id
_entity.type
_entity.pdbx_description
1 polymer ?
#
loop_
_entity_poly.entity_id
_entity_poly.type
_entity_poly.pdbx_seq_one_letter_code
_entity_poly.pdbx_strand_id
1 'polypeptide(L)'
;MRTITWIKMVAAGGICCIGGPALIYYVTPTEEELFLKYNPELQRRSLERRKEKQEEFDHFVTNLKKYSGTDRHIWTEWEADVERKRAAGVQAELDRRREAERMKAEIKGSIK
;
A
#
# COMPACT_ATOMS: atom_id res chain seq x y z
N MET A 1 43.75 17.84 26.24
CA MET A 1 42.57 18.67 25.90
C MET A 1 41.77 18.13 24.70
N ARG A 2 42.38 17.84 23.55
CA ARG A 2 41.66 17.37 22.34
C ARG A 2 40.83 16.09 22.56
N THR A 3 41.36 15.09 23.25
CA THR A 3 40.66 13.81 23.51
C THR A 3 39.35 13.99 24.30
N ILE A 4 39.34 14.90 25.28
CA ILE A 4 38.15 15.21 26.08
C ILE A 4 37.07 15.86 25.20
N THR A 5 37.46 16.76 24.29
CA THR A 5 36.52 17.39 23.35
C THR A 5 35.91 16.36 22.40
N TRP A 6 36.69 15.44 21.86
CA TRP A 6 36.18 14.37 20.99
C TRP A 6 35.22 13.43 21.72
N ILE A 7 35.52 13.04 22.96
CA ILE A 7 34.63 12.21 23.78
C ILE A 7 33.29 12.94 24.00
N LYS A 8 33.31 14.23 24.32
CA LYS A 8 32.08 15.03 24.49
C LYS A 8 31.28 15.12 23.20
N MET A 9 31.93 15.30 22.06
CA MET A 9 31.26 15.38 20.76
C MET A 9 30.63 14.04 20.36
N VAL A 10 31.32 12.91 20.58
CA VAL A 10 30.76 11.57 20.34
C VAL A 10 29.59 11.28 21.28
N ALA A 11 29.70 11.65 22.56
CA ALA A 11 28.62 11.47 23.52
C ALA A 11 27.38 12.30 23.14
N ALA A 12 27.56 13.59 22.83
CA ALA A 12 26.47 14.47 22.41
C ALA A 12 25.84 14.01 21.09
N GLY A 13 26.65 13.61 20.11
CA GLY A 13 26.19 13.06 18.83
C GLY A 13 25.41 11.77 19.02
N GLY A 14 25.91 10.84 19.84
CA GLY A 14 25.23 9.59 20.16
C GLY A 14 23.88 9.81 20.85
N ILE A 15 23.82 10.74 21.82
CA ILE A 15 22.56 11.12 22.48
C ILE A 15 21.58 11.72 21.47
N CYS A 16 22.03 12.54 20.52
CA CYS A 16 21.14 13.11 19.51
C CYS A 16 20.61 12.04 18.53
N CYS A 17 21.51 11.20 18.00
CA CYS A 17 21.17 10.17 17.02
C CYS A 17 20.29 9.06 17.60
N ILE A 18 20.45 8.70 18.87
CA ILE A 18 19.66 7.64 19.53
C ILE A 18 18.49 8.24 20.30
N GLY A 19 18.74 9.31 21.05
CA GLY A 19 17.74 9.95 21.90
C GLY A 19 16.62 10.62 21.13
N GLY A 20 16.88 11.14 19.93
CA GLY A 20 15.83 11.66 19.04
C GLY A 20 14.80 10.58 18.69
N PRO A 21 15.19 9.50 17.99
CA PRO A 21 14.29 8.38 17.69
C PRO A 21 13.67 7.74 18.94
N ALA A 22 14.45 7.53 20.01
CA ALA A 22 13.94 6.94 21.25
C ALA A 22 12.86 7.81 21.90
N LEU A 23 13.03 9.13 21.93
CA LEU A 23 12.02 10.06 22.44
C LEU A 23 10.76 10.01 21.58
N ILE A 24 10.88 9.98 20.25
CA ILE A 24 9.75 9.86 19.35
C ILE A 24 8.98 8.56 19.60
N TYR A 25 9.66 7.42 19.71
CA TYR A 25 8.99 6.15 20.03
C TYR A 25 8.33 6.16 21.41
N TYR A 26 8.89 6.90 22.37
CA TYR A 26 8.31 7.01 23.70
C TYR A 26 7.04 7.87 23.74
N VAL A 27 6.97 8.95 22.96
CA VAL A 27 5.82 9.88 22.97
C VAL A 27 4.75 9.55 21.94
N THR A 28 5.12 8.83 20.89
CA THR A 28 4.19 8.48 19.82
C THR A 28 3.20 7.44 20.35
N PRO A 29 1.88 7.75 20.38
CA PRO A 29 0.89 6.81 20.86
C PRO A 29 0.86 5.56 19.98
N THR A 30 0.57 4.41 20.59
CA THR A 30 0.38 3.15 19.87
C THR A 30 -0.89 3.18 19.01
N GLU A 31 -0.97 2.30 18.01
CA GLU A 31 -2.14 2.22 17.12
C GLU A 31 -3.44 1.93 17.91
N GLU A 32 -3.35 1.15 18.98
CA GLU A 32 -4.48 0.83 19.85
C GLU A 32 -4.97 2.04 20.65
N GLU A 33 -4.05 2.83 21.21
CA GLU A 33 -4.39 4.08 21.90
C GLU A 33 -4.96 5.13 20.96
N LEU A 34 -4.48 5.18 19.71
CA LEU A 34 -5.05 6.01 18.64
C LEU A 34 -6.48 5.55 18.30
N PHE A 35 -6.69 4.25 18.17
CA PHE A 35 -8.00 3.67 17.85
C PHE A 35 -9.04 3.99 18.94
N LEU A 36 -8.67 3.90 20.21
CA LEU A 36 -9.56 4.23 21.34
C LEU A 36 -9.99 5.70 21.36
N LYS A 37 -9.16 6.60 20.81
CA LYS A 37 -9.48 8.04 20.68
C LYS A 37 -10.40 8.36 19.51
N TYR A 38 -10.68 7.41 18.61
CA TYR A 38 -11.57 7.63 17.48
C TYR A 38 -13.04 7.68 17.91
N ASN A 39 -13.85 8.39 17.13
CA ASN A 39 -15.31 8.35 17.25
C ASN A 39 -15.82 6.91 17.01
N PRO A 40 -16.84 6.42 17.74
CA PRO A 40 -17.40 5.07 17.57
C PRO A 40 -17.71 4.66 16.13
N GLU A 41 -18.10 5.62 15.28
CA GLU A 41 -18.36 5.37 13.86
C GLU A 41 -17.08 4.96 13.09
N LEU A 42 -15.98 5.68 13.35
CA LEU A 42 -14.67 5.42 12.75
C LEU A 42 -14.02 4.16 13.30
N GLN A 43 -14.25 3.86 14.58
CA GLN A 43 -13.81 2.60 15.18
C GLN A 43 -14.43 1.41 14.44
N ARG A 44 -15.74 1.46 14.20
CA ARG A 44 -16.44 0.40 13.45
C ARG A 44 -15.91 0.27 12.03
N ARG A 45 -15.78 1.38 11.28
CA ARG A 45 -15.23 1.35 9.91
C ARG A 45 -13.80 0.81 9.87
N SER A 46 -12.96 1.17 10.83
CA SER A 46 -11.58 0.71 10.89
C SER A 46 -11.51 -0.80 11.18
N LEU A 47 -12.41 -1.33 12.02
CA LEU A 47 -12.53 -2.77 12.24
C LEU A 47 -13.02 -3.52 10.99
N GLU A 48 -14.06 -3.01 10.32
CA GLU A 48 -14.61 -3.59 9.09
C GLU A 48 -13.57 -3.63 7.96
N ARG A 49 -12.80 -2.55 7.80
CA ARG A 49 -11.79 -2.42 6.74
C ARG A 49 -10.40 -2.92 7.11
N ARG A 50 -10.20 -3.44 8.32
CA ARG A 50 -8.87 -3.89 8.77
C ARG A 50 -8.27 -4.92 7.83
N LYS A 51 -9.08 -5.89 7.40
CA LYS A 51 -8.65 -6.95 6.46
C LYS A 51 -8.31 -6.37 5.08
N GLU A 52 -9.19 -5.54 4.54
CA GLU A 52 -8.98 -4.85 3.27
C GLU A 52 -7.69 -4.01 3.30
N LYS A 53 -7.43 -3.30 4.40
CA LYS A 53 -6.20 -2.50 4.58
C LYS A 53 -4.94 -3.36 4.63
N GLN A 54 -4.99 -4.53 5.26
CA GLN A 54 -3.88 -5.48 5.26
C GLN A 54 -3.62 -6.02 3.85
N GLU A 55 -4.67 -6.42 3.14
CA GLU A 55 -4.56 -6.92 1.75
C GLU A 55 -4.03 -5.83 0.80
N GLU A 56 -4.51 -4.58 0.92
CA GLU A 56 -4.00 -3.43 0.17
C GLU A 56 -2.51 -3.19 0.45
N PHE A 57 -2.10 -3.27 1.72
CA PHE A 57 -0.71 -3.08 2.12
C PHE A 57 0.20 -4.19 1.57
N ASP A 58 -0.20 -5.45 1.69
CA ASP A 58 0.55 -6.58 1.17
C ASP A 58 0.69 -6.51 -0.35
N HIS A 59 -0.40 -6.14 -1.05
CA HIS A 59 -0.37 -5.92 -2.49
C HIS A 59 0.54 -4.74 -2.87
N PHE A 60 0.51 -3.65 -2.11
CA PHE A 60 1.42 -2.51 -2.30
C PHE A 60 2.89 -2.92 -2.15
N VAL A 61 3.25 -3.59 -1.05
CA VAL A 61 4.63 -4.04 -0.80
C VAL A 61 5.09 -5.03 -1.87
N THR A 62 4.20 -5.92 -2.31
CA THR A 62 4.49 -6.89 -3.37
C THR A 62 4.79 -6.18 -4.70
N ASN A 63 3.98 -5.20 -5.08
CA ASN A 63 4.21 -4.41 -6.29
C ASN A 63 5.50 -3.57 -6.17
N LEU A 64 5.75 -2.97 -5.01
CA LEU A 64 6.98 -2.20 -4.79
C LEU A 64 8.22 -3.07 -4.92
N LYS A 65 8.21 -4.28 -4.36
CA LYS A 65 9.30 -5.27 -4.54
C LYS A 65 9.48 -5.63 -6.01
N LYS A 66 8.38 -5.84 -6.74
CA LYS A 66 8.40 -6.12 -8.18
C LYS A 66 9.05 -4.98 -8.97
N TYR A 67 8.71 -3.72 -8.70
CA TYR A 67 9.26 -2.55 -9.41
C TYR A 67 10.69 -2.19 -8.96
N SER A 68 11.05 -2.46 -7.71
CA SER A 68 12.42 -2.21 -7.22
C SER A 68 13.44 -3.16 -7.89
N GLY A 69 13.00 -4.34 -8.31
CA GLY A 69 13.85 -5.33 -8.98
C GLY A 69 14.13 -5.06 -10.46
N THR A 70 13.53 -4.03 -11.06
CA THR A 70 13.74 -3.68 -12.47
C THR A 70 14.80 -2.60 -12.61
N ASP A 71 15.61 -2.66 -13.67
CA ASP A 71 16.62 -1.63 -13.99
C ASP A 71 16.01 -0.26 -14.35
N ARG A 72 14.71 -0.20 -14.60
CA ARG A 72 13.99 1.03 -14.94
C ARG A 72 13.48 1.72 -13.68
N HIS A 73 13.28 3.03 -13.78
CA HIS A 73 12.77 3.83 -12.67
C HIS A 73 11.39 3.33 -12.22
N ILE A 74 11.18 3.19 -10.90
CA ILE A 74 9.95 2.62 -10.30
C ILE A 74 8.68 3.25 -10.86
N TRP A 75 8.65 4.58 -11.02
CA TRP A 75 7.49 5.29 -11.58
C TRP A 75 7.16 4.88 -13.02
N THR A 76 8.17 4.67 -13.87
CA THR A 76 7.95 4.27 -15.27
C THR A 76 7.37 2.87 -15.36
N GLU A 77 7.83 1.95 -14.51
CA GLU A 77 7.33 0.57 -14.47
C GLU A 77 5.93 0.50 -13.89
N TRP A 78 5.63 1.33 -12.89
CA TRP A 78 4.30 1.45 -12.33
C TRP A 78 3.30 2.00 -13.34
N GLU A 79 3.65 3.07 -14.07
CA GLU A 79 2.81 3.62 -15.14
C GLU A 79 2.52 2.59 -16.22
N ALA A 80 3.55 1.85 -16.66
CA ALA A 80 3.39 0.78 -17.63
C ALA A 80 2.50 -0.37 -17.10
N ASP A 81 2.58 -0.72 -15.81
CA ASP A 81 1.71 -1.73 -15.21
C ASP A 81 0.26 -1.27 -15.12
N VAL A 82 0.02 0.01 -14.79
CA VAL A 82 -1.32 0.62 -14.78
C VAL A 82 -1.92 0.63 -16.18
N GLU A 83 -1.14 1.01 -17.20
CA GLU A 83 -1.59 1.01 -18.59
C GLU A 83 -1.94 -0.41 -19.07
N ARG A 84 -1.09 -1.41 -18.78
CA ARG A 84 -1.38 -2.82 -19.06
C ARG A 84 -2.67 -3.29 -18.39
N LYS A 85 -2.87 -2.98 -17.10
CA LYS A 85 -4.09 -3.34 -16.37
C LYS A 85 -5.34 -2.68 -16.96
N ARG A 86 -5.24 -1.41 -17.37
CA ARG A 86 -6.33 -0.68 -18.03
C ARG A 86 -6.70 -1.31 -19.37
N ALA A 87 -5.71 -1.61 -20.21
CA ALA A 87 -5.93 -2.26 -21.50
C ALA A 87 -6.56 -3.65 -21.33
N ALA A 88 -6.06 -4.44 -20.38
CA ALA A 88 -6.63 -5.75 -20.06
C ALA A 88 -8.08 -5.66 -19.55
N GLY A 89 -8.39 -4.66 -18.71
CA GLY A 89 -9.77 -4.42 -18.24
C GLY A 89 -10.74 -4.06 -19.35
N VAL A 90 -10.32 -3.22 -20.31
CA VAL A 90 -11.12 -2.89 -21.50
C VAL A 90 -11.36 -4.14 -22.36
N GLN A 91 -10.33 -4.94 -22.59
CA GLN A 91 -10.45 -6.16 -23.39
C GLN A 91 -11.40 -7.16 -22.71
N ALA A 92 -11.26 -7.38 -21.41
CA ALA A 92 -12.13 -8.27 -20.65
C ALA A 92 -13.61 -7.84 -20.69
N GLU A 93 -13.90 -6.55 -20.65
CA GLU A 93 -15.26 -6.03 -20.76
C GLU A 93 -15.85 -6.24 -22.17
N LEU A 94 -15.05 -6.04 -23.21
CA LEU A 94 -15.46 -6.31 -24.59
C LEU A 94 -15.77 -7.78 -24.82
N ASP A 95 -14.96 -8.68 -24.26
CA ASP A 95 -15.16 -10.12 -24.39
C ASP A 95 -16.40 -10.59 -23.63
N ARG A 96 -16.65 -10.09 -22.41
CA ARG A 96 -17.92 -10.34 -21.69
C ARG A 96 -19.14 -9.90 -22.49
N ARG A 97 -19.07 -8.75 -23.16
CA ARG A 97 -20.17 -8.27 -24.02
C ARG A 97 -20.40 -9.19 -25.21
N ARG A 98 -19.32 -9.64 -25.86
CA ARG A 98 -19.40 -10.60 -26.98
C ARG A 98 -20.00 -11.93 -26.54
N GLU A 99 -19.61 -12.44 -25.38
CA GLU A 99 -20.16 -13.67 -24.80
C GLU A 99 -21.65 -13.53 -24.45
N ALA A 100 -22.03 -12.41 -23.82
CA ALA A 100 -23.44 -12.13 -23.52
C ALA A 100 -24.31 -12.04 -24.78
N GLU A 101 -23.80 -11.44 -25.86
CA GLU A 101 -24.52 -11.38 -27.14
C GLU A 101 -24.62 -12.76 -27.81
N ARG A 102 -23.58 -13.60 -27.71
CA ARG A 102 -23.64 -15.00 -28.17
C ARG A 102 -24.68 -15.81 -27.41
N MET A 103 -24.71 -15.69 -26.08
CA MET A 103 -25.70 -16.37 -25.24
C MET A 103 -27.14 -15.94 -25.57
N LYS A 104 -27.38 -14.64 -25.81
CA LYS A 104 -28.69 -14.14 -26.25
C LYS A 104 -29.09 -14.68 -27.62
N ALA A 105 -28.14 -14.80 -28.55
CA ALA A 105 -28.39 -15.35 -29.88
C ALA A 105 -28.74 -16.84 -29.83
N GLU A 106 -28.06 -17.62 -28.98
CA GLU A 106 -28.35 -19.04 -28.74
C GLU A 106 -29.74 -19.25 -28.11
N ILE A 107 -30.10 -18.45 -27.09
CA ILE A 107 -31.43 -18.49 -26.48
C ILE A 107 -32.52 -18.16 -27.50
N LYS A 108 -32.32 -17.12 -28.32
CA LYS A 108 -33.27 -16.72 -29.36
C LYS A 108 -33.39 -17.78 -30.47
N GLY A 109 -32.31 -18.48 -30.80
CA GLY A 109 -32.31 -19.58 -31.76
C GLY A 109 -33.02 -20.83 -31.25
N SER A 110 -32.95 -21.12 -29.95
CA SER A 110 -33.58 -22.29 -29.32
C SER A 110 -35.09 -22.15 -29.07
N ILE A 111 -35.65 -20.93 -29.19
CA ILE A 111 -37.08 -20.63 -28.95
C ILE A 111 -37.92 -20.75 -30.25
N LYS A 112 -37.28 -20.92 -31.41
CA LYS A 112 -37.95 -21.05 -32.72
C LYS A 112 -37.97 -22.49 -33.19
#